data_AF-A0A5C0C9J8-F1
#
_entry.id   AF-A0A5C0C9J8-F1
#
_cell.length_a   1.000
_cell.length_b   1.000
_cell.length_c   1.000
_cell.angle_alpha   90.00
_cell.angle_beta   90.00
_cell.angle_gamma   90.00
#
_symmetry.space_group_name_H-M   'P 1'
#
loop_
_entity.id
_entity.type
_entity.pdbx_description
1 polymer ?
#
loop_
_entity_poly.entity_id
_entity_poly.type
_entity_poly.pdbx_seq_one_letter_code
_entity_poly.pdbx_strand_id
1 'polypeptide(L)'
;MKFLVVLVALLGASWAAPPTRSLQEDLQQIVAMIPIEEMREVARRYAAEDAEFQSVVAYLQGDEWRGVVDAVREREDWQRFTAYMLENGIDIAAIAEAIRDMIAGVELPSTKGQRSVRDFVDEVLALVDIEAIQELINELLATSPDFQEFHANVSSDEARQMVAEVRAIPEVQYMSQRLRELGIDVDRVLAFFQTLLGWE
;
A
#
# COMPACT_ATOMS: atom_id res chain seq x y z
N MET A 1 -14.99 -8.12 -0.01
CA MET A 1 -13.79 -8.22 -0.89
C MET A 1 -12.71 -7.41 -0.19
N LYS A 2 -11.53 -7.96 0.14
CA LYS A 2 -10.60 -7.34 1.11
C LYS A 2 -9.36 -6.75 0.41
N PHE A 3 -9.32 -5.43 0.25
CA PHE A 3 -8.41 -4.64 -0.60
C PHE A 3 -7.46 -3.70 0.16
N LEU A 4 -7.13 -3.99 1.42
CA LEU A 4 -6.64 -2.94 2.34
C LEU A 4 -5.28 -2.36 1.96
N VAL A 5 -4.48 -3.16 1.27
CA VAL A 5 -3.13 -2.77 0.84
C VAL A 5 -3.16 -1.95 -0.46
N VAL A 6 -4.29 -1.88 -1.16
CA VAL A 6 -4.47 -1.09 -2.40
C VAL A 6 -4.41 0.41 -2.11
N LEU A 7 -5.02 0.82 -1.00
CA LEU A 7 -5.06 2.21 -0.54
C LEU A 7 -3.68 2.77 -0.20
N VAL A 8 -2.81 1.89 0.27
CA VAL A 8 -1.47 2.22 0.71
C VAL A 8 -0.53 2.51 -0.47
N ALA A 9 -0.71 1.81 -1.60
CA ALA A 9 0.04 2.08 -2.83
C ALA A 9 -0.37 3.40 -3.50
N LEU A 10 -1.60 3.86 -3.29
CA LEU A 10 -2.11 5.10 -3.91
C LEU A 10 -1.60 6.37 -3.21
N LEU A 11 -1.30 6.33 -1.90
CA LEU A 11 -0.99 7.53 -1.11
C LEU A 11 0.24 8.32 -1.57
N GLY A 12 1.34 7.67 -1.93
CA GLY A 12 2.58 8.38 -2.27
C GLY A 12 2.75 8.72 -3.75
N ALA A 13 1.82 8.31 -4.62
CA ALA A 13 1.73 8.85 -5.98
C ALA A 13 1.35 10.36 -5.97
N SER A 14 0.76 10.85 -4.86
CA SER A 14 0.37 12.26 -4.71
C SER A 14 1.49 13.22 -4.26
N TRP A 15 2.61 12.70 -3.71
CA TRP A 15 3.55 13.52 -2.91
C TRP A 15 4.98 13.72 -3.47
N ALA A 16 5.40 13.21 -4.64
CA ALA A 16 6.74 13.57 -5.15
C ALA A 16 7.03 13.43 -6.67
N ALA A 17 7.85 14.39 -7.15
CA ALA A 17 8.46 14.68 -8.47
C ALA A 17 7.49 14.97 -9.63
N PRO A 18 7.67 16.03 -10.44
CA PRO A 18 6.59 16.67 -11.17
C PRO A 18 6.06 15.69 -12.22
N PRO A 19 4.88 15.10 -11.98
CA PRO A 19 4.11 14.59 -13.09
C PRO A 19 3.80 15.83 -13.95
N THR A 20 3.27 15.65 -15.15
CA THR A 20 2.49 16.75 -15.70
C THR A 20 1.51 17.21 -14.63
N ARG A 21 1.26 18.52 -14.53
CA ARG A 21 0.34 19.05 -13.52
C ARG A 21 -0.99 18.26 -13.52
N SER A 22 -1.43 17.80 -14.68
CA SER A 22 -2.55 16.90 -14.92
C SER A 22 -2.40 15.53 -14.26
N LEU A 23 -1.32 14.78 -14.48
CA LEU A 23 -1.15 13.46 -13.84
C LEU A 23 -1.11 13.58 -12.30
N GLN A 24 -0.51 14.66 -11.77
CA GLN A 24 -0.53 14.91 -10.33
C GLN A 24 -1.95 15.14 -9.82
N GLU A 25 -2.74 15.95 -10.54
CA GLU A 25 -4.14 16.23 -10.22
C GLU A 25 -4.99 14.94 -10.32
N ASP A 26 -4.74 14.07 -11.30
CA ASP A 26 -5.44 12.78 -11.46
C ASP A 26 -5.15 11.82 -10.30
N LEU A 27 -3.88 11.67 -9.92
CA LEU A 27 -3.48 10.82 -8.79
C LEU A 27 -4.02 11.38 -7.47
N GLN A 28 -4.03 12.71 -7.30
CA GLN A 28 -4.63 13.36 -6.13
C GLN A 28 -6.14 13.13 -6.04
N GLN A 29 -6.87 13.12 -7.16
CA GLN A 29 -8.29 12.80 -7.17
C GLN A 29 -8.54 11.38 -6.65
N ILE A 30 -7.74 10.40 -7.06
CA ILE A 30 -7.85 9.02 -6.56
C ILE A 30 -7.53 8.96 -5.05
N VAL A 31 -6.45 9.61 -4.61
CA VAL A 31 -6.07 9.64 -3.19
C VAL A 31 -7.12 10.32 -2.31
N ALA A 32 -7.78 11.36 -2.81
CA ALA A 32 -8.83 12.07 -2.09
C ALA A 32 -10.09 11.21 -1.82
N MET A 33 -10.28 10.12 -2.56
CA MET A 33 -11.37 9.16 -2.30
C MET A 33 -11.09 8.24 -1.11
N ILE A 34 -9.87 8.28 -0.57
CA ILE A 34 -9.45 7.44 0.54
C ILE A 34 -9.74 8.17 1.87
N PRO A 35 -10.61 7.63 2.73
CA PRO A 35 -10.96 8.26 4.01
C PRO A 35 -9.88 8.02 5.08
N ILE A 36 -8.70 8.63 4.88
CA ILE A 36 -7.50 8.39 5.71
C ILE A 36 -7.73 8.74 7.18
N GLU A 37 -8.48 9.80 7.48
CA GLU A 37 -8.75 10.19 8.85
C GLU A 37 -9.67 9.20 9.57
N GLU A 38 -10.71 8.71 8.88
CA GLU A 38 -11.59 7.66 9.40
C GLU A 38 -10.83 6.35 9.61
N MET A 39 -9.91 5.99 8.69
CA MET A 39 -9.03 4.84 8.87
C MET A 39 -8.13 5.00 10.10
N ARG A 40 -7.61 6.21 10.36
CA ARG A 40 -6.84 6.53 11.58
C ARG A 40 -7.68 6.45 12.85
N GLU A 41 -8.96 6.83 12.79
CA GLU A 41 -9.90 6.68 13.91
C GLU A 41 -10.15 5.21 14.25
N VAL A 42 -10.37 4.37 13.23
CA VAL A 42 -10.47 2.92 13.39
C VAL A 42 -9.18 2.37 14.01
N ALA A 43 -8.01 2.73 13.47
CA ALA A 43 -6.72 2.28 14.00
C ALA A 43 -6.52 2.68 15.48
N ARG A 44 -6.85 3.92 15.86
CA ARG A 44 -6.78 4.38 17.26
C ARG A 44 -7.68 3.58 18.19
N ARG A 45 -8.89 3.23 17.74
CA ARG A 45 -9.83 2.41 18.55
C ARG A 45 -9.30 0.98 18.75
N TYR A 46 -8.82 0.33 17.69
CA TYR A 46 -8.21 -1.00 17.84
C TYR A 46 -6.94 -0.94 18.69
N ALA A 47 -6.10 0.09 18.52
CA ALA A 47 -4.93 0.31 19.37
C ALA A 47 -5.29 0.41 20.85
N ALA A 48 -6.44 0.99 21.20
CA ALA A 48 -6.86 1.14 22.60
C ALA A 48 -7.42 -0.15 23.23
N GLU A 49 -8.01 -1.05 22.43
CA GLU A 49 -8.88 -2.13 22.93
C GLU A 49 -8.41 -3.55 22.57
N ASP A 50 -7.52 -3.70 21.58
CA ASP A 50 -7.21 -4.98 20.95
C ASP A 50 -5.73 -5.35 21.12
N ALA A 51 -5.47 -6.41 21.89
CA ALA A 51 -4.11 -6.87 22.18
C ALA A 51 -3.45 -7.59 20.98
N GLU A 52 -4.22 -8.21 20.09
CA GLU A 52 -3.67 -8.81 18.86
C GLU A 52 -3.22 -7.68 17.93
N PHE A 53 -4.06 -6.68 17.71
CA PHE A 53 -3.71 -5.49 16.95
C PHE A 53 -2.50 -4.76 17.55
N GLN A 54 -2.47 -4.56 18.87
CA GLN A 54 -1.30 -3.97 19.54
C GLN A 54 -0.03 -4.78 19.32
N SER A 55 -0.10 -6.12 19.38
CA SER A 55 1.05 -6.98 19.12
C SER A 55 1.55 -6.84 17.68
N VAL A 56 0.64 -6.70 16.71
CA VAL A 56 0.99 -6.48 15.30
C VAL A 56 1.66 -5.12 15.10
N VAL A 57 1.07 -4.06 15.65
CA VAL A 57 1.64 -2.72 15.56
C VAL A 57 3.00 -2.66 16.25
N ALA A 58 3.15 -3.25 17.44
CA ALA A 58 4.42 -3.32 18.15
C ALA A 58 5.49 -4.06 17.35
N TYR A 59 5.12 -5.14 16.66
CA TYR A 59 6.02 -5.83 15.74
C TYR A 59 6.47 -4.93 14.59
N LEU A 60 5.54 -4.24 13.93
CA LEU A 60 5.82 -3.34 12.81
C LEU A 60 6.61 -2.09 13.22
N GLN A 61 6.51 -1.65 14.48
CA GLN A 61 7.32 -0.58 15.06
C GLN A 61 8.72 -1.07 15.49
N GLY A 62 8.92 -2.38 15.63
CA GLY A 62 10.11 -2.99 16.20
C GLY A 62 11.32 -3.07 15.27
N ASP A 63 12.49 -3.28 15.87
CA ASP A 63 13.79 -3.36 15.20
C ASP A 63 13.87 -4.50 14.19
N GLU A 64 13.18 -5.62 14.47
CA GLU A 64 13.14 -6.76 13.56
C GLU A 64 12.50 -6.36 12.22
N TRP A 65 11.33 -5.73 12.25
CA TRP A 65 10.65 -5.27 11.04
C TRP A 65 11.49 -4.25 10.28
N ARG A 66 12.08 -3.28 11.00
CA ARG A 66 12.97 -2.27 10.40
C ARG A 66 14.16 -2.92 9.70
N GLY A 67 14.80 -3.90 10.33
CA GLY A 67 15.93 -4.63 9.74
C GLY A 67 15.56 -5.35 8.45
N VAL A 68 14.35 -5.93 8.38
CA VAL A 68 13.87 -6.57 7.14
C VAL A 68 13.62 -5.54 6.04
N VAL A 69 12.98 -4.41 6.37
CA VAL A 69 12.74 -3.32 5.42
C VAL A 69 14.05 -2.76 4.87
N ASP A 70 15.05 -2.55 5.73
CA ASP A 70 16.36 -2.05 5.32
C ASP A 70 17.09 -3.07 4.43
N ALA A 71 17.02 -4.36 4.77
CA ALA A 71 17.60 -5.42 3.94
C ALA A 71 16.95 -5.49 2.54
N VAL A 72 15.65 -5.25 2.41
CA VAL A 72 14.99 -5.12 1.09
C VAL A 72 15.51 -3.90 0.33
N ARG A 73 15.67 -2.75 1.01
CA ARG A 73 16.15 -1.49 0.40
C ARG A 73 17.57 -1.58 -0.16
N GLU A 74 18.40 -2.46 0.41
CA GLU A 74 19.77 -2.71 -0.05
C GLU A 74 19.83 -3.56 -1.33
N ARG A 75 18.72 -4.16 -1.77
CA ARG A 75 18.69 -5.01 -2.97
C ARG A 75 18.68 -4.19 -4.25
N GLU A 76 19.55 -4.53 -5.19
CA GLU A 76 19.60 -3.88 -6.51
C GLU A 76 18.26 -3.99 -7.26
N ASP A 77 17.57 -5.13 -7.17
CA ASP A 77 16.26 -5.33 -7.81
C ASP A 77 15.19 -4.38 -7.24
N TRP A 78 15.22 -4.15 -5.93
CA TRP A 78 14.34 -3.18 -5.27
C TRP A 78 14.67 -1.75 -5.71
N GLN A 79 15.95 -1.37 -5.71
CA GLN A 79 16.38 -0.04 -6.12
C GLN A 79 15.99 0.24 -7.57
N ARG A 80 16.21 -0.72 -8.47
CA ARG A 80 15.79 -0.64 -9.88
C ARG A 80 14.29 -0.44 -10.00
N PHE A 81 13.49 -1.23 -9.30
CA PHE A 81 12.04 -1.10 -9.30
C PHE A 81 11.59 0.27 -8.79
N THR A 82 12.13 0.74 -7.66
CA THR A 82 11.76 2.05 -7.10
C THR A 82 12.15 3.21 -8.01
N ALA A 83 13.29 3.14 -8.70
CA ALA A 83 13.72 4.14 -9.66
C ALA A 83 12.79 4.18 -10.88
N TYR A 84 12.46 3.02 -11.45
CA TYR A 84 11.52 2.91 -12.56
C TYR A 84 10.14 3.47 -12.20
N MET A 85 9.65 3.16 -11.00
CA MET A 85 8.37 3.68 -10.52
C MET A 85 8.40 5.19 -10.32
N LEU A 86 9.50 5.73 -9.79
CA LEU A 86 9.69 7.18 -9.63
C LEU A 86 9.72 7.91 -10.97
N GLU A 87 10.40 7.36 -11.98
CA GLU A 87 10.41 7.89 -13.35
C GLU A 87 9.01 7.92 -13.97
N ASN A 88 8.14 7.00 -13.53
CA ASN A 88 6.74 6.90 -13.95
C ASN A 88 5.76 7.59 -12.98
N GLY A 89 6.25 8.49 -12.12
CA GLY A 89 5.39 9.32 -11.26
C GLY A 89 4.91 8.66 -9.97
N ILE A 90 5.51 7.54 -9.55
CA ILE A 90 5.23 6.86 -8.27
C ILE A 90 6.47 6.90 -7.37
N ASP A 91 6.44 7.73 -6.33
CA ASP A 91 7.48 7.72 -5.30
C ASP A 91 7.20 6.66 -4.22
N ILE A 92 7.73 5.46 -4.45
CA ILE A 92 7.63 4.34 -3.50
C ILE A 92 8.31 4.66 -2.16
N ALA A 93 9.36 5.49 -2.14
CA ALA A 93 10.01 5.87 -0.90
C ALA A 93 9.10 6.76 -0.05
N ALA A 94 8.41 7.73 -0.68
CA ALA A 94 7.41 8.55 -0.01
C ALA A 94 6.19 7.73 0.46
N ILE A 95 5.75 6.74 -0.32
CA ILE A 95 4.74 5.76 0.12
C ILE A 95 5.20 5.05 1.40
N ALA A 96 6.40 4.47 1.38
CA ALA A 96 6.95 3.73 2.51
C ALA A 96 7.12 4.59 3.76
N GLU A 97 7.50 5.86 3.58
CA GLU A 97 7.59 6.87 4.63
C GLU A 97 6.22 7.11 5.29
N ALA A 98 5.20 7.41 4.49
CA ALA A 98 3.85 7.68 4.97
C ALA A 98 3.25 6.49 5.75
N ILE A 99 3.49 5.27 5.27
CA ILE A 99 3.08 4.04 5.97
C ILE A 99 3.76 3.95 7.32
N ARG A 100 5.08 4.15 7.36
CA ARG A 100 5.84 4.04 8.59
C ARG A 100 5.39 5.09 9.60
N ASP A 101 5.16 6.32 9.18
CA ASP A 101 4.68 7.40 10.06
C ASP A 101 3.27 7.11 10.58
N MET A 102 2.39 6.56 9.74
CA MET A 102 1.07 6.09 10.17
C MET A 102 1.16 5.01 11.25
N ILE A 103 2.07 4.04 11.10
CA ILE A 103 2.29 2.97 12.09
C ILE A 103 2.94 3.52 13.36
N ALA A 104 3.95 4.38 13.23
CA ALA A 104 4.67 4.97 14.36
C ALA A 104 3.80 5.90 15.21
N GLY A 105 2.79 6.54 14.61
CA GLY A 105 1.83 7.40 15.30
C GLY A 105 0.80 6.65 16.15
N VAL A 106 0.80 5.31 16.14
CA VAL A 106 -0.13 4.51 16.94
C VAL A 106 0.43 4.33 18.35
N GLU A 107 -0.23 4.93 19.34
CA GLU A 107 0.05 4.72 20.76
C GLU A 107 -0.55 3.39 21.24
N LEU A 108 0.26 2.58 21.93
CA LEU A 108 -0.13 1.25 22.41
C LEU A 108 -0.27 1.23 23.95
N PRO A 109 -1.49 1.33 24.50
CA PRO A 109 -1.72 1.10 25.92
C PRO A 109 -1.61 -0.39 26.25
N SER A 110 -0.94 -0.74 27.35
CA SER A 110 -0.90 -2.12 27.86
C SER A 110 -2.29 -2.58 28.31
N THR A 111 -3.05 -3.23 27.42
CA THR A 111 -4.40 -3.74 27.70
C THR A 111 -4.53 -5.22 27.34
N LYS A 112 -5.56 -5.88 27.88
CA LYS A 112 -5.86 -7.30 27.63
C LYS A 112 -7.20 -7.37 26.89
N GLY A 113 -7.17 -7.48 25.56
CA GLY A 113 -8.33 -7.70 24.71
C GLY A 113 -8.15 -8.94 23.82
N GLN A 114 -9.26 -9.58 23.43
CA GLN A 114 -9.30 -10.71 22.49
C GLN A 114 -10.18 -10.30 21.30
N ARG A 115 -9.57 -9.74 20.27
CA ARG A 115 -10.15 -9.53 18.92
C ARG A 115 -9.04 -9.82 17.90
N SER A 116 -9.40 -10.01 16.63
CA SER A 116 -8.46 -10.36 15.57
C SER A 116 -8.16 -9.19 14.66
N VAL A 117 -6.91 -9.08 14.20
CA VAL A 117 -6.44 -8.10 13.20
C VAL A 117 -7.28 -8.13 11.92
N ARG A 118 -7.91 -9.27 11.63
CA ARG A 118 -8.85 -9.41 10.50
C ARG A 118 -10.06 -8.47 10.62
N ASP A 119 -10.57 -8.22 11.83
CA ASP A 119 -11.74 -7.35 12.02
C ASP A 119 -11.37 -5.89 11.78
N PHE A 120 -10.17 -5.46 12.21
CA PHE A 120 -9.61 -4.17 11.86
C PHE A 120 -9.52 -4.01 10.34
N VAL A 121 -8.99 -5.05 9.67
CA VAL A 121 -8.85 -5.06 8.21
C VAL A 121 -10.21 -4.91 7.55
N ASP A 122 -11.21 -5.69 7.96
CA ASP A 122 -12.54 -5.64 7.35
C ASP A 122 -13.24 -4.30 7.55
N GLU A 123 -13.06 -3.69 8.71
CA GLU A 123 -13.68 -2.41 9.03
C GLU A 123 -13.06 -1.24 8.25
N VAL A 124 -11.73 -1.16 8.20
CA VAL A 124 -11.03 -0.16 7.38
C VAL A 124 -11.43 -0.28 5.91
N LEU A 125 -11.66 -1.51 5.45
CA LEU A 125 -12.08 -1.76 4.08
C LEU A 125 -13.49 -1.34 3.76
N ALA A 126 -14.39 -1.45 4.71
CA ALA A 126 -15.77 -1.02 4.54
C ALA A 126 -15.89 0.51 4.42
N LEU A 127 -14.86 1.27 4.82
CA LEU A 127 -14.83 2.72 4.65
C LEU A 127 -14.61 3.16 3.20
N VAL A 128 -14.00 2.29 2.39
CA VAL A 128 -13.52 2.69 1.06
C VAL A 128 -14.50 2.27 -0.01
N ASP A 129 -14.96 3.26 -0.76
CA ASP A 129 -15.81 3.04 -1.92
C ASP A 129 -14.96 2.59 -3.12
N ILE A 130 -14.72 1.29 -3.19
CA ILE A 130 -13.91 0.67 -4.25
C ILE A 130 -14.59 0.82 -5.61
N GLU A 131 -15.93 0.81 -5.65
CA GLU A 131 -16.68 0.97 -6.90
C GLU A 131 -16.47 2.39 -7.43
N ALA A 132 -16.58 3.41 -6.58
CA ALA A 132 -16.33 4.79 -6.97
C ALA A 132 -14.87 5.02 -7.43
N ILE A 133 -13.87 4.40 -6.76
CA ILE A 133 -12.46 4.49 -7.19
C ILE A 133 -12.29 3.85 -8.58
N GLN A 134 -12.92 2.71 -8.84
CA GLN A 134 -12.87 2.06 -10.15
C GLN A 134 -13.55 2.90 -11.23
N GLU A 135 -14.68 3.54 -10.92
CA GLU A 135 -15.35 4.48 -11.83
C GLU A 135 -14.42 5.65 -12.18
N LEU A 136 -13.77 6.27 -11.19
CA LEU A 136 -12.82 7.35 -11.43
C LEU A 136 -11.62 6.89 -12.28
N ILE A 137 -11.05 5.73 -12.00
CA ILE A 137 -9.95 5.17 -12.81
C ILE A 137 -10.39 4.99 -14.27
N ASN A 138 -11.58 4.43 -14.51
CA ASN A 138 -12.12 4.25 -15.86
C ASN A 138 -12.37 5.58 -16.57
N GLU A 139 -12.86 6.59 -15.84
CA GLU A 139 -13.02 7.95 -16.37
C GLU A 139 -11.67 8.56 -16.76
N LEU A 140 -10.66 8.46 -15.89
CA LEU A 140 -9.31 8.99 -16.17
C LEU A 140 -8.66 8.26 -17.35
N LEU A 141 -8.83 6.94 -17.47
CA LEU A 141 -8.39 6.19 -18.64
C LEU A 141 -9.08 6.65 -19.93
N ALA A 142 -10.32 7.14 -19.87
CA ALA A 142 -11.03 7.64 -21.04
C ALA A 142 -10.72 9.11 -21.37
N THR A 143 -10.34 9.91 -20.37
CA THR A 143 -10.34 11.38 -20.47
C THR A 143 -8.98 12.04 -20.26
N SER A 144 -8.03 11.40 -19.58
CA SER A 144 -6.70 11.94 -19.29
C SER A 144 -5.62 11.20 -20.08
N PRO A 145 -5.00 11.83 -21.09
CA PRO A 145 -3.86 11.25 -21.81
C PRO A 145 -2.67 10.94 -20.90
N ASP A 146 -2.41 11.79 -19.91
CA ASP A 146 -1.27 11.58 -19.00
C ASP A 146 -1.54 10.41 -18.05
N PHE A 147 -2.78 10.22 -17.62
CA PHE A 147 -3.17 9.02 -16.85
C PHE A 147 -3.13 7.75 -17.70
N GLN A 148 -3.49 7.84 -18.99
CA GLN A 148 -3.36 6.71 -19.93
C GLN A 148 -1.89 6.30 -20.11
N GLU A 149 -0.98 7.27 -20.30
CA GLU A 149 0.46 7.01 -20.42
C GLU A 149 1.02 6.41 -19.13
N PHE A 150 0.68 7.03 -17.98
CA PHE A 150 0.99 6.50 -16.66
C PHE A 150 0.55 5.03 -16.52
N HIS A 151 -0.73 4.75 -16.79
CA HIS A 151 -1.30 3.42 -16.70
C HIS A 151 -0.57 2.44 -17.63
N ALA A 152 -0.29 2.83 -18.87
CA ALA A 152 0.43 1.99 -19.82
C ALA A 152 1.84 1.61 -19.34
N ASN A 153 2.55 2.54 -18.69
CA ASN A 153 3.88 2.28 -18.17
C ASN A 153 3.84 1.35 -16.95
N VAL A 154 2.95 1.62 -15.99
CA VAL A 154 2.85 0.80 -14.77
C VAL A 154 2.22 -0.57 -15.02
N SER A 155 1.44 -0.74 -16.10
CA SER A 155 0.89 -2.03 -16.55
C SER A 155 1.81 -2.79 -17.52
N SER A 156 2.96 -2.23 -17.89
CA SER A 156 3.87 -2.82 -18.87
C SER A 156 4.46 -4.17 -18.46
N ASP A 157 4.94 -4.93 -19.44
CA ASP A 157 5.69 -6.18 -19.20
C ASP A 157 6.97 -5.94 -18.39
N GLU A 158 7.62 -4.79 -18.58
CA GLU A 158 8.80 -4.39 -17.83
C GLU A 158 8.45 -4.18 -16.35
N ALA A 159 7.39 -3.41 -16.06
CA ALA A 159 6.90 -3.21 -14.69
C ALA A 159 6.52 -4.55 -14.04
N ARG A 160 5.83 -5.43 -14.78
CA ARG A 160 5.46 -6.78 -14.32
C ARG A 160 6.68 -7.62 -13.98
N GLN A 161 7.72 -7.59 -14.83
CA GLN A 161 8.95 -8.33 -14.59
C GLN A 161 9.68 -7.80 -13.34
N MET A 162 9.80 -6.48 -13.18
CA MET A 162 10.42 -5.89 -11.99
C MET A 162 9.68 -6.29 -10.71
N VAL A 163 8.35 -6.34 -10.73
CA VAL A 163 7.56 -6.85 -9.59
C VAL A 163 7.85 -8.32 -9.32
N ALA A 164 7.99 -9.16 -10.36
CA ALA A 164 8.35 -10.57 -10.18
C ALA A 164 9.74 -10.73 -9.53
N GLU A 165 10.71 -9.92 -9.95
CA GLU A 165 12.07 -9.90 -9.38
C GLU A 165 12.06 -9.45 -7.91
N VAL A 166 11.35 -8.36 -7.59
CA VAL A 166 11.18 -7.89 -6.20
C VAL A 166 10.52 -8.97 -5.33
N ARG A 167 9.51 -9.67 -5.85
CA ARG A 167 8.84 -10.78 -5.12
C ARG A 167 9.74 -12.00 -4.89
N ALA A 168 10.78 -12.16 -5.70
CA ALA A 168 11.75 -13.24 -5.53
C ALA A 168 12.81 -12.94 -4.45
N ILE A 169 12.89 -11.70 -3.96
CA ILE A 169 13.77 -11.32 -2.86
C ILE A 169 13.38 -12.11 -1.58
N PRO A 170 14.30 -12.86 -0.95
CA PRO A 170 14.03 -13.63 0.27
C PRO A 170 13.42 -12.80 1.40
N GLU A 171 13.89 -11.57 1.59
CA GLU A 171 13.38 -10.65 2.60
C GLU A 171 11.93 -10.24 2.30
N VAL A 172 11.57 -10.02 1.04
CA VAL A 172 10.18 -9.74 0.61
C VAL A 172 9.28 -10.97 0.83
N GLN A 173 9.80 -12.17 0.59
CA GLN A 173 9.08 -13.41 0.88
C GLN A 173 8.86 -13.59 2.39
N TYR A 174 9.88 -13.28 3.20
CA TYR A 174 9.76 -13.25 4.65
C TYR A 174 8.71 -12.25 5.11
N MET A 175 8.75 -11.00 4.63
CA MET A 175 7.72 -9.98 4.94
C MET A 175 6.32 -10.48 4.59
N SER A 176 6.16 -11.04 3.39
CA SER A 176 4.88 -11.58 2.92
C SER A 176 4.36 -12.67 3.85
N GLN A 177 5.24 -13.59 4.27
CA GLN A 177 4.90 -14.67 5.20
C GLN A 177 4.51 -14.12 6.57
N ARG A 178 5.24 -13.14 7.12
CA ARG A 178 4.91 -12.49 8.38
C ARG A 178 3.56 -11.80 8.33
N LEU A 179 3.26 -11.07 7.25
CA LEU A 179 1.95 -10.44 7.07
C LEU A 179 0.81 -11.48 7.03
N ARG A 180 1.02 -12.63 6.36
CA ARG A 180 0.04 -13.74 6.38
C ARG A 180 -0.19 -14.29 7.79
N GLU A 181 0.87 -14.48 8.56
CA GLU A 181 0.79 -14.94 9.97
C GLU A 181 0.04 -13.94 10.86
N LEU A 182 0.10 -12.65 10.53
CA LEU A 182 -0.63 -11.57 11.20
C LEU A 182 -2.07 -11.41 10.69
N GLY A 183 -2.55 -12.33 9.82
CA GLY A 183 -3.93 -12.35 9.33
C GLY A 183 -4.18 -11.49 8.08
N ILE A 184 -3.14 -10.92 7.47
CA ILE A 184 -3.23 -10.12 6.23
C ILE A 184 -3.21 -11.04 5.01
N ASP A 185 -4.23 -10.93 4.16
CA ASP A 185 -4.38 -11.73 2.95
C ASP A 185 -3.53 -11.16 1.79
N VAL A 186 -2.22 -11.41 1.85
CA VAL A 186 -1.24 -10.91 0.87
C VAL A 186 -1.53 -11.42 -0.54
N ASP A 187 -2.01 -12.66 -0.69
CA ASP A 187 -2.26 -13.25 -2.00
C ASP A 187 -3.46 -12.60 -2.69
N ARG A 188 -4.50 -12.26 -1.93
CA ARG A 188 -5.63 -11.48 -2.45
C ARG A 188 -5.23 -10.07 -2.88
N VAL A 189 -4.35 -9.43 -2.13
CA VAL A 189 -3.82 -8.11 -2.48
C VAL A 189 -3.09 -8.17 -3.82
N LEU A 190 -2.21 -9.16 -3.99
CA LEU A 190 -1.48 -9.35 -5.24
C LEU A 190 -2.41 -9.62 -6.41
N ALA A 191 -3.40 -10.50 -6.23
CA ALA A 191 -4.38 -10.81 -7.27
C ALA A 191 -5.15 -9.56 -7.71
N PHE A 192 -5.53 -8.69 -6.78
CA PHE A 192 -6.17 -7.43 -7.13
C PHE A 192 -5.30 -6.54 -8.02
N PHE A 193 -4.03 -6.34 -7.64
CA PHE A 193 -3.12 -5.51 -8.45
C PHE A 193 -2.86 -6.12 -9.82
N GLN A 194 -2.76 -7.46 -9.90
CA GLN A 194 -2.62 -8.15 -11.18
C GLN A 194 -3.83 -7.92 -12.08
N THR A 195 -5.05 -8.03 -11.55
CA THR A 195 -6.27 -7.74 -12.32
C THR A 195 -6.36 -6.26 -12.70
N LEU A 196 -6.05 -5.34 -11.77
CA LEU A 196 -6.08 -3.90 -12.03
C LEU A 196 -5.12 -3.48 -13.15
N LEU A 197 -3.92 -4.07 -13.16
CA LEU A 197 -2.86 -3.77 -14.13
C LEU A 197 -2.91 -4.67 -15.38
N GLY A 198 -3.89 -5.59 -15.48
CA GLY A 198 -4.00 -6.49 -16.63
C GLY A 198 -2.84 -7.47 -16.78
N TRP A 199 -2.20 -7.87 -15.68
CA TRP A 199 -1.01 -8.74 -15.66
C TRP A 199 -1.31 -10.25 -15.74
N GLU A 200 -2.55 -10.63 -16.01
CA GLU A 200 -3.01 -12.03 -16.07
C GLU A 200 -2.28 -12.90 -17.10
#